data_AF-A0A1G2EU43-F1
#
_entry.id   AF-A0A1G2EU43-F1
#
_cell.length_a   1.000
_cell.length_b   1.000
_cell.length_c   1.000
_cell.angle_alpha   90.00
_cell.angle_beta   90.00
_cell.angle_gamma   90.00
#
_symmetry.space_group_name_H-M   'P 1'
#
loop_
_entity.id
_entity.type
_entity.pdbx_description
1 polymer ?
#
loop_
_entity_poly.entity_id
_entity_poly.type
_entity_poly.pdbx_seq_one_letter_code
_entity_poly.pdbx_strand_id
1 'polypeptide(L)'
;MIFELKDQNFESEINNAGKPILVDFYADWCQPCRMLAPILEKIAGESEEFVLMKANLDEVPLIAQKFGIDQIPTVILFKEGKPVSGFLGLRPESAIKEWLSEFIKDDISSLISESEKYAEDNGFILNPDREAVKRIATGIIGNKKKYGKKYCPCRRITGTEEDEKKTCPCYYHKNEIKENGHCLCLFYFKK
;
A
#
# COMPACT_ATOMS: atom_id res chain seq x y z
N MET A 1 6.61 10.61 7.48
CA MET A 1 6.37 11.49 8.65
C MET A 1 5.63 10.63 9.64
N ILE A 2 6.17 10.41 10.84
CA ILE A 2 5.54 9.61 11.89
C ILE A 2 4.90 10.59 12.84
N PHE A 3 3.61 10.40 13.13
CA PHE A 3 2.84 11.32 13.97
C PHE A 3 2.55 10.66 15.32
N GLU A 4 2.70 11.44 16.38
CA GLU A 4 2.39 11.00 17.74
C GLU A 4 0.97 11.42 18.13
N LEU A 5 0.19 10.44 18.56
CA LEU A 5 -1.16 10.61 19.04
C LEU A 5 -1.14 11.01 20.51
N LYS A 6 -2.07 11.90 20.85
CA LYS A 6 -2.39 12.37 22.19
C LYS A 6 -3.88 12.18 22.42
N ASP A 7 -4.30 12.08 23.67
CA ASP A 7 -5.72 11.99 24.02
C ASP A 7 -6.56 13.10 23.37
N GLN A 8 -6.01 14.31 23.23
CA GLN A 8 -6.73 15.45 22.67
C GLN A 8 -6.89 15.42 21.15
N ASN A 9 -6.00 14.75 20.40
CA ASN A 9 -5.99 14.79 18.93
C ASN A 9 -6.44 13.48 18.28
N PHE A 10 -6.58 12.40 19.04
CA PHE A 10 -6.81 11.07 18.47
C PHE A 10 -8.06 11.00 17.60
N GLU A 11 -9.21 11.49 18.06
CA GLU A 11 -10.44 11.45 17.26
C GLU A 11 -10.29 12.22 15.95
N SER A 12 -9.64 13.40 15.98
CA SER A 12 -9.43 14.17 14.75
C SER A 12 -8.48 13.47 13.80
N GLU A 13 -7.36 12.93 14.29
CA GLU A 13 -6.38 12.25 13.43
C GLU A 13 -6.95 10.96 12.84
N ILE A 14 -7.66 10.18 13.66
CA ILE A 14 -8.20 8.87 13.28
C ILE A 14 -9.37 8.99 12.28
N ASN A 15 -10.17 10.04 12.38
CA ASN A 15 -11.29 10.28 11.47
C ASN A 15 -10.88 11.00 10.16
N ASN A 16 -9.80 11.80 10.17
CA ASN A 16 -9.47 12.68 9.04
C ASN A 16 -8.37 12.16 8.10
N ALA A 17 -7.72 11.03 8.36
CA ALA A 17 -6.54 10.61 7.58
C ALA A 17 -6.83 10.24 6.11
N GLY A 18 -8.09 10.03 5.71
CA GLY A 18 -8.48 9.65 4.35
C GLY A 18 -7.92 8.31 3.85
N LYS A 19 -7.17 7.61 4.71
CA LYS A 19 -6.50 6.32 4.50
C LYS A 19 -6.60 5.49 5.78
N PRO A 20 -6.46 4.16 5.70
CA PRO A 20 -6.23 3.32 6.86
C PRO A 20 -5.09 3.86 7.74
N ILE A 21 -5.22 3.73 9.06
CA ILE A 21 -4.23 4.20 10.03
C ILE A 21 -3.78 3.01 10.87
N LEU A 22 -2.48 2.73 10.84
CA LEU A 22 -1.85 1.76 11.70
C LEU A 22 -1.34 2.48 12.94
N VAL A 23 -1.86 2.14 14.11
CA VAL A 23 -1.44 2.74 15.38
C VAL A 23 -0.58 1.76 16.16
N ASP A 24 0.65 2.16 16.48
CA ASP A 24 1.57 1.46 17.38
C ASP A 24 1.38 1.98 18.81
N PHE A 25 0.74 1.19 19.67
CA PHE A 25 0.62 1.46 21.10
C PHE A 25 1.85 0.91 21.83
N TYR A 26 2.63 1.81 22.41
CA TYR A 26 3.94 1.52 22.98
C TYR A 26 4.19 2.29 24.27
N ALA A 27 5.36 2.07 24.88
CA ALA A 27 5.92 2.93 25.92
C ALA A 27 7.45 2.93 25.83
N ASP A 28 8.11 3.99 26.29
CA ASP A 28 9.56 4.15 26.13
C ASP A 28 10.37 3.10 26.89
N TRP A 29 9.83 2.57 27.98
CA TRP A 29 10.44 1.52 28.80
C TRP A 29 10.26 0.10 28.21
N CYS A 30 9.43 -0.07 27.19
CA CYS A 30 9.13 -1.37 26.59
C CYS A 30 10.20 -1.80 25.56
N GLN A 31 11.07 -2.74 25.96
CA GLN A 31 12.11 -3.29 25.06
C GLN A 31 11.54 -3.96 23.79
N PRO A 32 10.50 -4.82 23.84
CA PRO A 32 9.91 -5.37 22.62
C PRO A 32 9.33 -4.31 21.67
N CYS A 33 8.80 -3.21 22.21
CA CYS A 33 8.30 -2.09 21.42
C CYS A 33 9.43 -1.42 20.61
N ARG A 34 10.61 -1.22 21.23
CA ARG A 34 11.80 -0.70 20.53
C ARG A 34 12.26 -1.58 19.37
N MET A 35 11.98 -2.88 19.42
CA MET A 35 12.29 -3.81 18.32
C MET A 35 11.23 -3.76 17.21
N LEU A 36 9.95 -3.57 17.57
CA LEU A 36 8.84 -3.53 16.61
C LEU A 36 8.81 -2.20 15.82
N ALA A 37 9.08 -1.08 16.49
CA ALA A 37 9.04 0.26 15.88
C ALA A 37 9.79 0.36 14.53
N PRO A 38 11.08 0.00 14.40
CA PRO A 38 11.78 0.11 13.12
C PRO A 38 11.20 -0.80 12.02
N ILE A 39 10.56 -1.91 12.38
CA ILE A 39 9.87 -2.79 11.42
C ILE A 39 8.63 -2.06 10.87
N LEU A 40 7.81 -1.50 11.75
CA LEU A 40 6.61 -0.75 11.35
C LEU A 40 6.96 0.49 10.53
N GLU A 41 8.00 1.23 10.94
CA GLU A 41 8.48 2.41 10.23
C GLU A 41 8.97 2.07 8.82
N LYS A 42 9.69 0.95 8.66
CA LYS A 42 10.10 0.47 7.34
C LYS A 42 8.91 0.12 6.46
N ILE A 43 7.94 -0.65 6.97
CA ILE A 43 6.73 -1.03 6.21
C ILE A 43 5.94 0.23 5.81
N ALA A 44 5.79 1.20 6.71
CA ALA A 44 5.12 2.46 6.45
C ALA A 44 5.91 3.35 5.47
N GLY A 45 7.24 3.25 5.43
CA GLY A 45 8.07 3.92 4.42
C GLY A 45 7.94 3.31 3.02
N GLU A 46 7.55 2.04 2.93
CA GLU A 46 7.35 1.30 1.67
C GLU A 46 5.90 1.38 1.14
N SER A 47 4.95 1.88 1.95
CA SER A 47 3.52 1.92 1.61
C SER A 47 2.94 3.32 1.73
N GLU A 48 2.09 3.70 0.78
CA GLU A 48 1.26 4.90 0.90
C GLU A 48 -0.20 4.56 1.18
N GLU A 49 -0.54 3.28 1.30
CA GLU A 49 -1.92 2.81 1.45
C GLU A 49 -2.43 2.91 2.89
N PHE A 50 -1.53 3.21 3.82
CA PHE A 50 -1.87 3.49 5.21
C PHE A 50 -0.89 4.51 5.81
N VAL A 51 -1.25 5.08 6.96
CA VAL A 51 -0.38 5.96 7.74
C VAL A 51 -0.01 5.25 9.03
N LEU A 52 1.27 5.27 9.41
CA LEU A 52 1.71 4.84 10.73
C LEU A 52 1.65 6.03 11.70
N MET A 53 0.95 5.82 12.82
CA MET A 53 0.92 6.72 13.96
C MET A 53 1.36 5.96 15.22
N LYS A 54 1.87 6.70 16.20
CA LYS A 54 2.35 6.12 17.45
C LYS A 54 1.56 6.68 18.62
N ALA A 55 1.23 5.85 19.60
CA ALA A 55 0.52 6.23 20.80
C ALA A 55 1.28 5.73 22.03
N ASN A 56 1.90 6.64 22.78
CA ASN A 56 2.60 6.31 24.02
C ASN A 56 1.58 6.14 25.14
N LEU A 57 1.50 4.96 25.75
CA LEU A 57 0.55 4.68 26.84
C LEU A 57 0.69 5.60 28.05
N ASP A 58 1.89 6.14 28.29
CA ASP A 58 2.13 7.10 29.36
C ASP A 58 1.49 8.47 29.05
N GLU A 59 1.19 8.77 27.78
CA GLU A 59 0.61 10.04 27.31
C GLU A 59 -0.85 9.93 26.83
N VAL A 60 -1.33 8.71 26.60
CA VAL A 60 -2.68 8.45 26.07
C VAL A 60 -3.57 7.55 26.95
N PRO A 61 -3.70 7.83 28.26
CA PRO A 61 -4.45 6.96 29.17
C PRO A 61 -5.94 6.82 28.80
N LEU A 62 -6.57 7.85 28.22
CA LEU A 62 -7.99 7.78 27.86
C LEU A 62 -8.21 6.90 26.62
N ILE A 63 -7.34 7.02 25.62
CA ILE A 63 -7.38 6.16 24.43
C ILE A 63 -7.06 4.71 24.82
N ALA A 64 -6.03 4.50 25.65
CA ALA A 64 -5.66 3.17 26.14
C ALA A 64 -6.84 2.50 26.84
N GLN A 65 -7.52 3.22 27.74
CA GLN A 65 -8.74 2.73 28.39
C GLN A 65 -9.85 2.45 27.39
N LYS A 66 -10.11 3.38 26.45
CA LYS A 66 -11.17 3.25 25.44
C LYS A 66 -11.05 1.98 24.59
N PHE A 67 -9.83 1.60 24.22
CA PHE A 67 -9.56 0.42 23.40
C PHE A 67 -9.12 -0.80 24.20
N GLY A 68 -9.12 -0.73 25.53
CA GLY A 68 -8.72 -1.84 26.40
C GLY A 68 -7.26 -2.25 26.23
N ILE A 69 -6.35 -1.28 26.01
CA ILE A 69 -4.93 -1.53 25.83
C ILE A 69 -4.26 -1.64 27.20
N ASP A 70 -4.06 -2.87 27.65
CA ASP A 70 -3.38 -3.20 28.91
C ASP A 70 -2.02 -3.90 28.70
N GLN A 71 -1.70 -4.26 27.46
CA GLN A 71 -0.48 -4.95 27.07
C GLN A 71 0.18 -4.25 25.87
N ILE A 72 1.51 -4.21 25.88
CA ILE A 72 2.31 -3.60 24.81
C ILE A 72 3.49 -4.50 24.38
N PRO A 73 3.91 -4.42 23.11
CA PRO A 73 3.34 -3.57 22.05
C PRO A 73 1.99 -4.10 21.56
N THR A 74 1.04 -3.20 21.32
CA THR A 74 -0.23 -3.51 20.66
C THR A 74 -0.33 -2.67 19.40
N VAL A 75 -0.71 -3.27 18.28
CA VAL A 75 -0.86 -2.57 17.01
C VAL A 75 -2.31 -2.73 16.54
N ILE A 76 -2.95 -1.61 16.19
CA ILE A 76 -4.34 -1.61 15.71
C ILE A 76 -4.42 -0.89 14.37
N LEU A 77 -5.10 -1.51 13.41
CA LEU A 77 -5.47 -0.90 12.15
C LEU A 77 -6.86 -0.28 12.26
N PHE A 78 -6.95 1.01 11.95
CA PHE A 78 -8.18 1.78 11.89
C PHE A 78 -8.55 2.07 10.44
N LYS A 79 -9.85 2.05 10.16
CA LYS A 79 -10.45 2.54 8.91
C LYS A 79 -11.71 3.32 9.23
N GLU A 80 -11.86 4.49 8.62
CA GLU A 80 -13.05 5.35 8.79
C GLU A 80 -13.40 5.56 10.27
N GLY A 81 -12.38 5.84 11.09
CA GLY A 81 -12.56 6.08 12.52
C GLY A 81 -12.64 4.82 13.40
N LYS A 82 -12.72 3.62 12.82
CA LYS A 82 -13.05 2.37 13.54
C LYS A 82 -11.92 1.36 13.51
N PRO A 83 -11.66 0.64 14.62
CA PRO A 83 -10.71 -0.47 14.62
C PRO A 83 -11.26 -1.61 13.75
N VAL A 84 -10.45 -2.13 12.83
CA VAL A 84 -10.85 -3.24 11.93
C VAL A 84 -10.05 -4.52 12.19
N SER A 85 -8.84 -4.41 12.73
CA SER A 85 -8.02 -5.53 13.16
C SER A 85 -6.89 -5.03 14.06
N GLY A 86 -6.28 -5.91 14.84
CA GLY A 86 -5.05 -5.61 15.56
C GLY A 86 -4.27 -6.87 15.93
N PHE A 87 -3.07 -6.67 16.45
CA PHE A 87 -2.28 -7.73 17.04
C PHE A 87 -1.54 -7.27 18.29
N LEU A 88 -1.22 -8.25 19.13
CA LEU A 88 -0.41 -8.09 20.32
C LEU A 88 0.98 -8.68 20.10
N GLY A 89 2.00 -8.01 20.61
CA GLY A 89 3.37 -8.48 20.68
C GLY A 89 4.21 -8.22 19.43
N LEU A 90 5.49 -8.58 19.52
CA LEU A 90 6.45 -8.47 18.42
C LEU A 90 6.15 -9.50 17.34
N ARG A 91 6.19 -9.09 16.07
CA ARG A 91 6.02 -9.96 14.89
C ARG A 91 7.12 -9.70 13.85
N PRO A 92 7.54 -10.72 13.08
CA PRO A 92 8.42 -10.52 11.92
C PRO A 92 7.79 -9.63 10.85
N GLU A 93 8.61 -8.92 10.08
CA GLU A 93 8.17 -8.03 8.99
C GLU A 93 7.23 -8.72 7.99
N SER A 94 7.55 -9.95 7.58
CA SER A 94 6.73 -10.73 6.64
C SER A 94 5.32 -10.99 7.15
N ALA A 95 5.18 -11.36 8.42
CA ALA A 95 3.89 -11.63 9.04
C ALA A 95 3.04 -10.36 9.18
N ILE A 96 3.66 -9.21 9.43
CA ILE A 96 2.95 -7.92 9.47
C ILE A 96 2.47 -7.53 8.07
N LYS A 97 3.31 -7.69 7.04
CA LYS A 97 2.94 -7.43 5.64
C LYS A 97 1.80 -8.32 5.16
N GLU A 98 1.87 -9.61 5.49
CA GLU A 98 0.80 -10.57 5.18
C GLU A 98 -0.52 -10.16 5.87
N TRP A 99 -0.47 -9.90 7.19
CA TRP A 99 -1.65 -9.44 7.94
C TRP A 99 -2.24 -8.14 7.37
N LEU A 100 -1.41 -7.14 7.04
CA LEU A 100 -1.86 -5.87 6.44
C LEU A 100 -2.54 -6.09 5.08
N SER A 101 -2.07 -7.06 4.28
CA SER A 101 -2.62 -7.34 2.95
C SER A 101 -4.08 -7.82 2.97
N GLU A 102 -4.55 -8.39 4.09
CA GLU A 102 -5.95 -8.80 4.26
C GLU A 102 -6.90 -7.60 4.36
N PHE A 103 -6.40 -6.45 4.84
CA PHE A 103 -7.21 -5.29 5.13
C PHE A 103 -6.95 -4.14 4.15
N ILE A 104 -5.72 -3.92 3.73
CA ILE A 104 -5.39 -2.78 2.91
C ILE A 104 -5.55 -3.16 1.44
N LYS A 105 -6.29 -2.35 0.67
CA LYS A 105 -6.35 -2.51 -0.77
C LYS A 105 -4.96 -2.27 -1.32
N ASP A 106 -4.27 -3.34 -1.66
CA ASP A 106 -3.04 -3.25 -2.39
C ASP A 106 -3.37 -2.76 -3.81
N ASP A 107 -3.08 -1.49 -4.08
CA ASP A 107 -3.25 -0.83 -5.39
C ASP A 107 -2.57 -1.66 -6.50
N ILE A 108 -1.50 -2.41 -6.16
CA ILE A 108 -0.82 -3.35 -7.06
C ILE A 108 -1.70 -4.58 -7.32
N SER A 109 -2.19 -5.27 -6.29
CA SER A 109 -3.08 -6.42 -6.46
C SER A 109 -4.38 -6.07 -7.20
N SER A 110 -4.99 -4.91 -6.91
CA SER A 110 -6.16 -4.41 -7.66
C SER A 110 -5.80 -4.18 -9.13
N LEU A 111 -4.67 -3.51 -9.39
CA LEU A 111 -4.20 -3.28 -10.76
C LEU A 111 -3.93 -4.60 -11.49
N ILE A 112 -3.33 -5.59 -10.83
CA ILE A 112 -3.05 -6.90 -11.42
C ILE A 112 -4.36 -7.59 -11.79
N SER A 113 -5.32 -7.65 -10.87
CA SER A 113 -6.63 -8.26 -11.14
C SER A 113 -7.39 -7.56 -12.27
N GLU A 114 -7.40 -6.21 -12.27
CA GLU A 114 -7.95 -5.41 -13.37
C GLU A 114 -7.26 -5.70 -14.70
N SER A 115 -5.94 -5.89 -14.68
CA SER A 115 -5.11 -6.15 -15.86
C SER A 115 -5.30 -7.57 -16.38
N GLU A 116 -5.43 -8.57 -15.51
CA GLU A 116 -5.76 -9.95 -15.90
C GLU A 116 -7.11 -9.99 -16.60
N LYS A 117 -8.12 -9.33 -16.03
CA LYS A 117 -9.45 -9.22 -16.65
C LYS A 117 -9.39 -8.52 -18.01
N TYR A 118 -8.70 -7.38 -18.08
CA TYR A 118 -8.49 -6.68 -19.36
C TYR A 118 -7.83 -7.58 -20.41
N ALA A 119 -6.80 -8.34 -20.01
CA ALA A 119 -6.10 -9.25 -20.91
C ALA A 119 -7.04 -10.32 -21.44
N GLU A 120 -7.80 -10.98 -20.56
CA GLU A 120 -8.79 -11.99 -20.94
C GLU A 120 -9.83 -11.44 -21.92
N ASP A 121 -10.44 -10.30 -21.59
CA ASP A 121 -11.47 -9.64 -22.40
C ASP A 121 -10.96 -9.21 -23.79
N ASN A 122 -9.64 -9.05 -23.96
CA ASN A 122 -9.00 -8.60 -25.20
C ASN A 122 -8.18 -9.70 -25.91
N GLY A 123 -8.25 -10.96 -25.47
CA GLY A 123 -7.53 -12.07 -26.11
C GLY A 123 -6.01 -12.05 -25.88
N PHE A 124 -5.58 -11.51 -24.74
CA PHE A 124 -4.20 -11.50 -24.27
C PHE A 124 -4.07 -12.36 -23.01
N ILE A 125 -2.83 -12.52 -22.56
CA ILE A 125 -2.52 -12.98 -21.20
C ILE A 125 -1.66 -11.94 -20.51
N LEU A 126 -1.77 -11.86 -19.19
CA LEU A 126 -0.77 -11.16 -18.40
C LEU A 126 0.54 -11.96 -18.42
N ASN A 127 1.66 -11.28 -18.25
CA ASN A 127 2.97 -11.94 -18.20
C ASN A 127 2.96 -13.13 -17.21
N PRO A 128 3.35 -14.34 -17.65
CA PRO A 128 3.33 -15.53 -16.79
C PRO A 128 4.33 -15.45 -15.63
N ASP A 129 5.37 -14.62 -15.73
CA ASP A 129 6.29 -14.33 -14.63
C ASP A 129 5.64 -13.37 -13.63
N ARG A 130 5.19 -13.93 -12.48
CA ARG A 130 4.50 -13.19 -11.42
C ARG A 130 5.37 -12.12 -10.76
N GLU A 131 6.68 -12.31 -10.69
CA GLU A 131 7.58 -11.30 -10.11
C GLU A 131 7.80 -10.14 -11.10
N ALA A 132 7.89 -10.44 -12.39
CA ALA A 132 7.87 -9.42 -13.43
C ALA A 132 6.57 -8.62 -13.43
N VAL A 133 5.41 -9.28 -13.31
CA VAL A 133 4.10 -8.63 -13.17
C VAL A 133 4.08 -7.67 -12.00
N LYS A 134 4.48 -8.12 -10.80
CA LYS A 134 4.53 -7.25 -9.61
C LYS A 134 5.42 -6.04 -9.84
N ARG A 135 6.65 -6.24 -10.35
CA ARG A 135 7.59 -5.14 -10.63
C ARG A 135 7.02 -4.11 -11.61
N ILE A 136 6.37 -4.57 -12.68
CA ILE A 136 5.76 -3.67 -13.67
C ILE A 136 4.56 -2.93 -13.07
N ALA A 137 3.70 -3.63 -12.35
CA ALA A 137 2.56 -3.05 -11.65
C ALA A 137 3.00 -1.99 -10.61
N THR A 138 4.06 -2.27 -9.84
CA THR A 138 4.71 -1.28 -8.97
C THR A 138 5.16 -0.04 -9.74
N GLY A 139 5.74 -0.21 -10.94
CA GLY A 139 6.11 0.90 -11.81
C GLY A 139 4.90 1.73 -12.28
N ILE A 140 3.80 1.07 -12.65
CA ILE A 140 2.54 1.73 -13.07
C ILE A 140 1.93 2.52 -11.91
N ILE A 141 1.85 1.92 -10.71
CA ILE A 141 1.36 2.60 -9.50
C ILE A 141 2.30 3.74 -9.10
N GLY A 142 3.61 3.55 -9.19
CA GLY A 142 4.59 4.62 -8.98
C GLY A 142 4.38 5.80 -9.93
N ASN A 143 4.05 5.54 -11.20
CA ASN A 143 3.69 6.60 -12.15
C ASN A 143 2.35 7.28 -11.81
N LYS A 144 1.35 6.53 -11.35
CA LYS A 144 0.08 7.10 -10.83
C LYS A 144 0.35 8.06 -9.68
N LYS A 145 1.24 7.70 -8.77
CA LYS A 145 1.66 8.56 -7.66
C LYS A 145 2.41 9.80 -8.14
N LYS A 146 3.39 9.64 -9.04
CA LYS A 146 4.26 10.73 -9.49
C LYS A 146 3.57 11.71 -10.45
N TYR A 147 2.71 11.23 -11.33
CA TYR A 147 2.16 12.00 -12.44
C TYR A 147 0.62 12.02 -12.48
N GLY A 148 -0.05 11.43 -11.50
CA GLY A 148 -1.52 11.41 -11.38
C GLY A 148 -2.24 10.36 -12.24
N LYS A 149 -1.52 9.62 -13.10
CA LYS A 149 -2.10 8.60 -14.00
C LYS A 149 -1.27 7.33 -14.04
N LYS A 150 -1.92 6.18 -14.27
CA LYS A 150 -1.31 4.85 -14.39
C LYS A 150 -0.45 4.72 -15.66
N TYR A 151 0.51 5.61 -15.89
CA TYR A 151 1.35 5.61 -17.08
C TYR A 151 2.19 4.34 -17.18
N CYS A 152 2.33 3.84 -18.40
CA CYS A 152 3.11 2.65 -18.71
C CYS A 152 4.60 2.90 -18.43
N PRO A 153 5.30 2.04 -17.66
CA PRO A 153 6.66 2.30 -17.23
C PRO A 153 7.69 2.28 -18.36
N CYS A 154 7.39 1.68 -19.51
CA CYS A 154 8.27 1.72 -20.68
C CYS A 154 8.14 3.01 -21.52
N ARG A 155 7.24 3.94 -21.14
CA ARG A 155 6.98 5.17 -21.89
C ARG A 155 7.39 6.39 -21.07
N ARG A 156 8.32 7.18 -21.60
CA ARG A 156 8.78 8.41 -20.97
C ARG A 156 7.69 9.48 -21.00
N ILE A 157 7.43 10.08 -19.84
CA ILE A 157 6.50 11.21 -19.65
C ILE A 157 7.23 12.52 -19.96
N THR A 158 6.64 13.34 -20.82
CA THR A 158 7.25 14.55 -21.37
C THR A 158 6.54 15.84 -20.97
N GLY A 159 5.36 15.75 -20.34
CA GLY A 159 4.51 16.88 -19.98
C GLY A 159 3.67 17.41 -21.15
N THR A 160 3.47 16.60 -22.19
CA THR A 160 2.73 16.99 -23.40
C THR A 160 1.42 16.22 -23.50
N GLU A 161 0.48 16.68 -24.32
CA GLU A 161 -0.81 15.99 -24.55
C GLU A 161 -0.64 14.56 -25.08
N GLU A 162 0.51 14.23 -25.67
CA GLU A 162 0.83 12.88 -26.11
C GLU A 162 0.93 11.88 -24.94
N ASP A 163 1.20 12.35 -23.72
CA ASP A 163 1.30 11.49 -22.54
C ASP A 163 -0.01 10.75 -22.25
N GLU A 164 -1.17 11.28 -22.65
CA GLU A 164 -2.47 10.61 -22.50
C GLU A 164 -2.47 9.20 -23.11
N LYS A 165 -1.82 9.04 -24.26
CA LYS A 165 -1.69 7.76 -24.97
C LYS A 165 -0.80 6.75 -24.25
N LYS A 166 -0.05 7.18 -23.24
CA LYS A 166 0.94 6.38 -22.51
C LYS A 166 0.34 5.72 -21.25
N THR A 167 -0.91 5.99 -20.88
CA THR A 167 -1.60 5.35 -19.74
C THR A 167 -1.76 3.85 -19.97
N CYS A 168 -1.34 2.99 -19.05
CA CYS A 168 -1.45 1.53 -19.18
C CYS A 168 -2.92 1.06 -19.08
N PRO A 169 -3.41 0.17 -19.97
CA PRO A 169 -2.78 -0.30 -21.21
C PRO A 169 -2.61 0.81 -22.24
N CYS A 170 -1.37 1.07 -22.69
CA CYS A 170 -1.07 2.25 -23.53
C CYS A 170 -1.61 2.08 -24.95
N TYR A 171 -1.89 3.18 -25.65
CA TYR A 171 -2.41 3.17 -27.02
C TYR A 171 -1.68 2.19 -27.97
N TYR A 172 -0.37 2.02 -27.78
CA TYR A 172 0.50 1.21 -28.64
C TYR A 172 0.44 -0.30 -28.37
N HIS A 173 -0.01 -0.74 -27.18
CA HIS A 173 0.20 -2.13 -26.72
C HIS A 173 -0.40 -3.19 -27.67
N LYS A 174 -1.56 -2.93 -28.28
CA LYS A 174 -2.20 -3.91 -29.18
C LYS A 174 -1.36 -4.16 -30.43
N ASN A 175 -0.78 -3.12 -31.01
CA ASN A 175 0.10 -3.25 -32.18
C ASN A 175 1.40 -3.95 -31.80
N GLU A 176 1.99 -3.59 -30.66
CA GLU A 176 3.19 -4.25 -30.15
C GLU A 176 2.97 -5.75 -29.93
N ILE A 177 1.84 -6.14 -29.33
CA ILE A 177 1.48 -7.55 -29.12
C ILE A 177 1.26 -8.26 -30.46
N LYS A 178 0.63 -7.60 -31.42
CA LYS A 178 0.42 -8.16 -32.76
C LYS A 178 1.74 -8.43 -33.49
N GLU A 179 2.69 -7.51 -33.40
CA GLU A 179 3.98 -7.58 -34.10
C GLU A 179 5.00 -8.48 -33.39
N ASN A 180 5.09 -8.36 -32.06
CA ASN A 180 6.17 -8.95 -31.25
C ASN A 180 5.69 -10.10 -30.35
N GLY A 181 4.38 -10.34 -30.27
CA GLY A 181 3.80 -11.30 -29.32
C GLY A 181 3.66 -10.74 -27.90
N HIS A 182 4.14 -9.52 -27.63
CA HIS A 182 4.04 -8.87 -26.33
C HIS A 182 4.10 -7.34 -26.44
N CYS A 183 3.58 -6.64 -25.43
CA CYS A 183 3.79 -5.19 -25.33
C CYS A 183 5.23 -4.86 -24.90
N LEU A 184 5.68 -3.62 -25.10
CA LEU A 184 7.07 -3.22 -24.89
C LEU A 184 7.55 -3.40 -23.44
N CYS A 185 6.68 -3.19 -22.44
CA CYS A 185 7.04 -3.41 -21.03
C CYS A 185 6.94 -4.87 -20.59
N LEU A 186 6.57 -5.79 -21.50
CA LEU A 186 6.32 -7.20 -21.18
C LEU A 186 5.25 -7.40 -20.11
N PHE A 187 4.22 -6.54 -20.04
CA PHE A 187 3.10 -6.73 -19.11
C PHE A 187 2.02 -7.63 -19.69
N TYR A 188 1.69 -7.43 -20.96
CA TYR A 188 0.73 -8.21 -21.73
C TYR A 188 1.43 -8.99 -22.84
N PHE A 189 0.97 -10.21 -23.05
CA PHE A 189 1.40 -11.13 -24.10
C PHE A 189 0.22 -11.57 -24.94
N LYS A 190 0.50 -11.99 -26.17
CA LYS A 190 -0.48 -12.67 -27.01
C LYS A 190 -0.87 -13.99 -26.33
N LYS A 191 -2.18 -14.28 -26.32
CA LYS A 191 -2.72 -15.55 -25.84
C LYS A 191 -2.28 -16.72 -26.73
#